data_AF-A0A946SA91-F1
#
_entry.id   AF-A0A946SA91-F1
#
_cell.length_a   1.000
_cell.length_b   1.000
_cell.length_c   1.000
_cell.angle_alpha   90.00
_cell.angle_beta   90.00
_cell.angle_gamma   90.00
#
_symmetry.space_group_name_H-M   'P 1'
#
loop_
_entity.id
_entity.type
_entity.pdbx_description
1 polymer ?
#
loop_
_entity_poly.entity_id
_entity_poly.type
_entity_poly.pdbx_seq_one_letter_code
_entity_poly.pdbx_strand_id
1 'polypeptide(L)'
;RLEAQGVDSYWELHLNSETARYVYRILAVKEVLSKPETYGFQLTENDLYHPHEVRKMTITASTENLSAFALKNGSNYRELKELNPWLIKESFVASSGKIYTVYFPKTVTE
;
A
#
# COMPACT_ATOMS: atom_id res chain seq x y z
N ARG A 1 -15.36 -12.72 -18.83
CA ARG A 1 -14.35 -13.13 -19.85
C ARG A 1 -14.31 -14.64 -20.02
N LEU A 2 -14.22 -15.42 -18.94
CA LEU A 2 -14.39 -16.89 -18.94
C LEU A 2 -15.69 -17.30 -19.61
N GLU A 3 -16.84 -16.85 -19.09
CA GLU A 3 -18.17 -17.10 -19.68
C GLU A 3 -18.27 -16.69 -21.15
N ALA A 4 -17.73 -15.52 -21.51
CA ALA A 4 -17.75 -15.00 -22.88
C ALA A 4 -16.89 -15.83 -23.87
N GLN A 5 -15.91 -16.58 -23.38
CA GLN A 5 -15.09 -17.50 -24.17
C GLN A 5 -15.49 -18.97 -23.96
N GLY A 6 -16.50 -19.26 -23.12
CA GLY A 6 -17.00 -20.61 -22.86
C GLY A 6 -15.97 -21.54 -22.21
N VAL A 7 -15.06 -21.01 -21.40
CA VAL A 7 -14.00 -21.79 -20.72
C VAL A 7 -14.05 -21.58 -19.21
N ASP A 8 -13.57 -22.58 -18.47
CA ASP A 8 -13.64 -22.61 -17.01
C ASP A 8 -12.30 -22.31 -16.33
N SER A 9 -11.20 -22.28 -17.11
CA SER A 9 -9.85 -22.05 -16.59
C SER A 9 -9.20 -20.80 -17.17
N TYR A 10 -8.42 -20.10 -16.34
CA TYR A 10 -7.55 -19.01 -16.79
C TYR A 10 -6.59 -19.47 -17.89
N TRP A 11 -6.11 -20.70 -17.81
CA TRP A 11 -5.13 -21.26 -18.74
C TRP A 11 -5.68 -21.51 -20.14
N GLU A 12 -7.01 -21.50 -20.29
CA GLU A 12 -7.71 -21.69 -21.55
C GLU A 12 -8.14 -20.36 -22.19
N LEU A 13 -7.99 -19.25 -21.46
CA LEU A 13 -8.38 -17.93 -21.97
C LEU A 13 -7.43 -17.45 -23.08
N HIS A 14 -8.02 -16.99 -24.18
CA HIS A 14 -7.32 -16.17 -25.15
C HIS A 14 -7.21 -14.73 -24.63
N LEU A 15 -6.08 -14.42 -24.01
CA LEU A 15 -5.76 -13.10 -23.45
C LEU A 15 -4.71 -12.38 -24.29
N ASN A 16 -4.69 -11.05 -24.17
CA ASN A 16 -3.57 -10.28 -24.68
C ASN A 16 -2.27 -10.65 -23.92
N SER A 17 -1.13 -10.30 -24.52
CA SER A 17 0.18 -10.70 -24.01
C SER A 17 0.47 -10.17 -22.60
N GLU A 18 -0.07 -9.01 -22.21
CA GLU A 18 0.15 -8.44 -20.88
C GLU A 18 -0.59 -9.25 -19.81
N THR A 19 -1.91 -9.43 -19.98
CA THR A 19 -2.75 -10.12 -19.00
C THR A 19 -2.45 -11.61 -18.91
N ALA A 20 -2.06 -12.25 -20.03
CA ALA A 20 -1.67 -13.67 -20.06
C ALA A 20 -0.42 -13.96 -19.20
N ARG A 21 0.41 -12.94 -18.91
CA ARG A 21 1.65 -13.10 -18.14
C ARG A 21 1.48 -12.94 -16.64
N TYR A 22 0.33 -12.46 -16.16
CA TYR A 22 0.20 -12.07 -14.74
C TYR A 22 0.41 -13.24 -13.79
N VAL A 23 -0.15 -14.42 -14.07
CA VAL A 23 0.01 -15.60 -13.20
C VAL A 23 1.46 -16.08 -13.18
N TYR A 24 2.13 -16.13 -14.34
CA TYR A 24 3.54 -16.51 -14.40
C TYR A 24 4.45 -15.51 -13.67
N ARG A 25 4.18 -14.20 -13.83
CA ARG A 25 4.95 -13.15 -13.15
C ARG A 25 4.81 -13.23 -11.64
N ILE A 26 3.58 -13.40 -11.11
CA ILE A 26 3.41 -13.48 -9.64
C ILE A 26 4.02 -14.77 -9.08
N LEU A 27 4.00 -15.88 -9.83
CA LEU A 27 4.70 -17.11 -9.44
C LEU A 27 6.21 -16.92 -9.41
N ALA A 28 6.79 -16.28 -10.43
CA ALA A 28 8.22 -15.96 -10.46
C ALA A 28 8.62 -15.05 -9.30
N VAL A 29 7.86 -13.98 -9.06
CA VAL A 29 8.08 -13.08 -7.92
C VAL A 29 7.99 -13.83 -6.60
N LYS A 30 6.96 -14.67 -6.39
CA LYS A 30 6.83 -15.49 -5.19
C LYS A 30 8.03 -16.40 -4.98
N GLU A 31 8.47 -17.10 -6.03
CA GLU A 31 9.58 -18.05 -5.94
C GLU A 31 10.89 -17.32 -5.58
N VAL A 32 11.18 -16.20 -6.26
CA VAL A 32 12.36 -15.37 -5.98
C VAL A 32 12.31 -14.81 -4.57
N LEU A 33 11.19 -14.24 -4.13
CA LEU A 33 11.05 -13.68 -2.79
C LEU A 33 11.11 -14.75 -1.69
N SER A 34 10.69 -15.99 -1.98
CA SER A 34 10.73 -17.09 -1.01
C SER A 34 12.12 -17.71 -0.86
N LYS A 35 12.97 -17.62 -1.90
CA LYS A 35 14.31 -18.22 -1.95
C LYS A 35 15.31 -17.30 -2.66
N PRO A 36 15.53 -16.07 -2.17
CA PRO A 36 16.35 -15.07 -2.87
C PRO A 36 17.77 -15.56 -3.17
N GLU A 37 18.39 -16.27 -2.22
CA GLU A 37 19.76 -16.79 -2.34
C GLU A 37 19.94 -17.78 -3.49
N THR A 38 18.96 -18.65 -3.74
CA THR A 38 18.97 -19.60 -4.86
C THR A 38 19.05 -18.89 -6.22
N TYR A 39 18.54 -17.66 -6.30
CA TYR A 39 18.55 -16.83 -7.50
C TYR A 39 19.69 -15.78 -7.48
N GLY A 40 20.63 -15.90 -6.55
CA GLY A 40 21.81 -15.04 -6.46
C GLY A 40 21.57 -13.69 -5.77
N PHE A 41 20.41 -13.49 -5.14
CA PHE A 41 20.16 -12.30 -4.32
C PHE A 41 20.74 -12.50 -2.93
N GLN A 42 21.81 -11.77 -2.62
CA GLN A 42 22.41 -11.70 -1.28
C GLN A 42 21.92 -10.42 -0.61
N LEU A 43 20.83 -10.51 0.15
CA LEU A 43 20.23 -9.37 0.84
C LEU A 43 20.82 -9.25 2.24
N THR A 44 21.27 -8.05 2.60
CA THR A 44 21.65 -7.68 3.96
C THR A 44 20.50 -6.94 4.64
N GLU A 45 20.56 -6.77 5.96
CA GLU A 45 19.53 -6.01 6.69
C GLU A 45 19.33 -4.59 6.13
N ASN A 46 20.41 -3.95 5.66
CA ASN A 46 20.37 -2.61 5.09
C ASN A 46 19.72 -2.55 3.70
N ASP A 47 19.63 -3.68 2.99
CA ASP A 47 18.93 -3.78 1.71
C ASP A 47 17.42 -3.91 1.90
N LEU A 48 16.97 -4.23 3.12
CA LEU A 48 15.56 -4.38 3.44
C LEU A 48 14.90 -3.03 3.69
N TYR A 49 13.59 -2.97 3.41
CA TYR A 49 12.79 -1.83 3.82
C TYR A 49 12.71 -1.75 5.35
N HIS A 50 13.31 -0.71 5.92
CA HIS A 50 13.15 -0.41 7.33
C HIS A 50 11.81 0.30 7.60
N PRO A 51 11.21 0.09 8.78
CA PRO A 51 10.03 0.84 9.19
C PRO A 51 10.29 2.36 9.12
N HIS A 52 9.35 3.11 8.57
CA HIS A 52 9.44 4.56 8.56
C HIS A 52 9.49 5.12 9.97
N GLU A 53 10.39 6.07 10.21
CA GLU A 53 10.37 6.84 11.45
C GLU A 53 9.15 7.78 11.47
N VAL A 54 8.22 7.51 12.37
CA VAL A 54 6.95 8.24 12.45
C VAL A 54 6.70 8.84 13.82
N ARG A 55 5.94 9.94 13.84
CA ARG A 55 5.27 10.44 15.05
C ARG A 55 3.80 10.09 15.00
N LYS A 56 3.22 9.87 16.18
CA LYS A 56 1.81 9.48 16.35
C LYS A 56 1.00 10.68 16.83
N MET A 57 -0.20 10.83 16.29
CA MET A 57 -1.18 11.81 16.73
C MET A 57 -2.52 11.12 16.95
N THR A 58 -3.13 11.39 18.09
CA THR A 58 -4.43 10.85 18.44
C THR A 58 -5.52 11.82 18.02
N ILE A 59 -6.54 11.34 17.29
CA ILE A 59 -7.69 12.15 16.87
C ILE A 59 -9.01 11.48 17.25
N THR A 60 -10.00 12.30 17.57
CA THR A 60 -11.39 11.88 17.85
C THR A 60 -12.39 12.62 16.95
N ALA A 61 -11.93 13.63 16.21
CA ALA A 61 -12.76 14.47 15.36
C ALA A 61 -12.65 14.08 13.88
N SER A 62 -13.76 14.27 13.16
CA SER A 62 -13.81 14.17 11.71
C SER A 62 -12.96 15.26 11.03
N THR A 63 -12.53 14.99 9.80
CA THR A 63 -11.83 15.93 8.93
C THR A 63 -12.42 15.86 7.54
N GLU A 64 -12.87 17.00 7.02
CA GLU A 64 -13.47 17.07 5.67
C GLU A 64 -12.42 17.04 4.56
N ASN A 65 -11.19 17.48 4.83
CA ASN A 65 -10.12 17.58 3.86
C ASN A 65 -8.79 17.07 4.44
N LEU A 66 -8.41 15.84 4.08
CA LEU A 66 -7.18 15.21 4.53
C LEU A 66 -5.92 15.89 4.00
N SER A 67 -5.98 16.55 2.83
CA SER A 67 -4.85 17.30 2.29
C SER A 67 -4.52 18.51 3.16
N ALA A 68 -5.52 19.30 3.52
CA ALA A 68 -5.35 20.44 4.43
C ALA A 68 -4.92 19.97 5.83
N PHE A 69 -5.48 18.85 6.30
CA PHE A 69 -5.08 18.23 7.55
C PHE A 69 -3.62 17.75 7.52
N ALA A 70 -3.14 17.15 6.42
CA ALA A 70 -1.75 16.76 6.28
C ALA A 70 -0.82 17.98 6.37
N LEU A 71 -1.10 19.02 5.59
CA LEU A 71 -0.31 20.25 5.53
C LEU A 71 -0.24 20.95 6.89
N LYS A 72 -1.38 21.07 7.58
CA LYS A 72 -1.44 21.64 8.94
C LYS A 72 -0.57 20.89 9.93
N ASN A 73 -0.38 19.60 9.71
CA ASN A 73 0.45 18.74 10.54
C ASN A 73 1.85 18.54 9.95
N GLY A 74 2.33 19.40 9.05
CA GLY A 74 3.71 19.37 8.55
C GLY A 74 4.05 18.11 7.73
N SER A 75 3.12 17.68 6.89
CA SER A 75 3.27 16.57 5.95
C SER A 75 2.48 16.86 4.68
N ASN A 76 2.56 16.01 3.67
CA ASN A 76 1.72 16.12 2.48
C ASN A 76 0.68 14.98 2.39
N TYR A 77 -0.29 15.14 1.48
CA TYR A 77 -1.39 14.18 1.34
C TYR A 77 -0.89 12.76 1.00
N ARG A 78 0.17 12.64 0.19
CA ARG A 78 0.73 11.34 -0.20
C ARG A 78 1.34 10.62 1.01
N GLU A 79 2.21 11.30 1.77
CA GLU A 79 2.83 10.73 2.98
C GLU A 79 1.78 10.32 4.02
N LEU A 80 0.75 11.15 4.22
CA LEU A 80 -0.35 10.82 5.13
C LEU A 80 -1.02 9.50 4.73
N LYS A 81 -1.25 9.28 3.43
CA LYS A 81 -1.92 8.08 2.91
C LYS A 81 -1.01 6.85 2.96
N GLU A 82 0.27 7.01 2.65
CA GLU A 82 1.28 5.94 2.74
C GLU A 82 1.43 5.45 4.18
N LEU A 83 1.48 6.36 5.16
CA LEU A 83 1.61 6.01 6.57
C LEU A 83 0.29 5.58 7.24
N ASN A 84 -0.86 5.87 6.61
CA ASN A 84 -2.18 5.52 7.13
C ASN A 84 -3.05 4.88 6.04
N PRO A 85 -2.77 3.63 5.61
CA PRO A 85 -3.51 2.98 4.53
C PRO A 85 -5.01 2.82 4.79
N TRP A 86 -5.44 2.91 6.05
CA TRP A 86 -6.84 2.86 6.46
C TRP A 86 -7.63 4.15 6.11
N LEU A 87 -6.95 5.27 5.83
CA LEU A 87 -7.56 6.50 5.32
C LEU A 87 -7.77 6.39 3.81
N ILE A 88 -8.85 5.73 3.37
CA ILE A 88 -9.08 5.47 1.93
C ILE A 88 -9.65 6.69 1.19
N LYS A 89 -10.56 7.44 1.83
CA LYS A 89 -11.24 8.60 1.23
C LYS A 89 -10.39 9.87 1.35
N GLU A 90 -10.85 10.96 0.74
CA GLU A 90 -10.24 12.30 0.89
C GLU A 90 -10.64 13.00 2.19
N SER A 91 -11.66 12.46 2.87
CA SER A 91 -12.16 12.88 4.17
C SER A 91 -12.14 11.73 5.16
N PHE A 92 -12.20 12.07 6.44
CA PHE A 92 -12.26 11.14 7.55
C PHE A 92 -13.47 11.48 8.43
N VAL A 93 -14.28 10.48 8.75
CA VAL A 93 -15.42 10.63 9.66
C VAL A 93 -15.16 9.79 10.90
N ALA A 94 -15.00 10.45 12.04
CA ALA A 94 -14.81 9.79 13.32
C ALA A 94 -16.13 9.23 13.84
N SER A 95 -16.16 7.96 14.20
CA SER A 95 -17.25 7.41 15.01
C SER A 95 -17.21 7.97 16.43
N SER A 96 -18.37 8.32 16.99
CA SER A 96 -18.51 8.80 18.36
C SER A 96 -17.87 7.84 19.36
N GLY A 97 -17.10 8.38 20.31
CA GLY A 97 -16.42 7.61 21.35
C GLY A 97 -15.19 6.80 20.90
N LYS A 98 -14.84 6.82 19.60
CA LYS A 98 -13.64 6.15 19.10
C LYS A 98 -12.44 7.08 19.04
N ILE A 99 -11.29 6.51 19.34
CA ILE A 99 -9.98 7.17 19.29
C ILE A 99 -9.20 6.56 18.12
N TYR A 100 -8.64 7.40 17.26
CA TYR A 100 -7.87 7.00 16.09
C TYR A 100 -6.42 7.46 16.25
N THR A 101 -5.49 6.62 15.81
CA THR A 101 -4.07 6.98 15.74
C THR A 101 -3.71 7.27 14.30
N VAL A 102 -3.24 8.48 14.04
CA VAL A 102 -2.71 8.91 12.75
C VAL A 102 -1.20 9.02 12.85
N TYR A 103 -0.52 8.45 11.87
CA TYR A 103 0.93 8.49 11.73
C TYR A 103 1.34 9.61 10.77
N PHE A 104 2.45 10.25 11.07
CA PHE A 104 3.04 11.28 10.24
C PHE A 104 4.57 11.12 10.22
N PRO A 105 5.28 11.70 9.24
CA PRO A 105 6.73 11.69 9.23
C PRO A 105 7.29 12.34 10.50
N LYS A 106 8.38 11.76 11.02
CA LYS A 106 9.07 12.28 12.21
C LYS A 106 9.58 13.70 12.02
N THR A 107 10.13 13.99 10.84
CA THR A 107 10.55 15.34 10.43
C THR A 107 9.42 16.02 9.66
N VAL A 108 9.23 17.32 9.90
CA VAL A 108 8.30 18.14 9.12
C VAL A 108 8.90 18.37 7.75
N THR A 109 8.16 18.04 6.70
CA THR A 109 8.52 18.37 5.32
C THR A 109 8.31 19.88 5.14
N GLU A 110 9.37 20.63 4.79
CA GLU A 110 9.31 22.07 4.50
C GLU A 110 8.40 22.39 3.30
#